data_AF-F3KLQ1-F1
#
_entry.id   AF-F3KLQ1-F1
#
_cell.length_a   1.000
_cell.length_b   1.000
_cell.length_c   1.000
_cell.angle_alpha   90.00
_cell.angle_beta   90.00
_cell.angle_gamma   90.00
#
_symmetry.space_group_name_H-M   'P 1'
#
loop_
_entity.id
_entity.type
_entity.pdbx_description
1 polymer ?
#
loop_
_entity_poly.entity_id
_entity_poly.type
_entity_poly.pdbx_seq_one_letter_code
_entity_poly.pdbx_strand_id
1 'polypeptide(L)'
;MDLAFMPKDEIAVPKELREFMLTGAEETTLGQKNGAKKQFRYGNLHIREYDDKFLVHTDKVDPRKDPIGHLVYDAPEVLVGLTCLILGGSKISKIFQNYGKSNKSTMATTVLSSIVAGYVGYVTTKKIKKYLE
;
A
#
# COMPACT_ATOMS: atom_id res chain seq x y z
N MET A 1 -23.98 -2.89 -9.78
CA MET A 1 -24.00 -3.68 -8.52
C MET A 1 -22.56 -4.01 -8.21
N ASP A 2 -21.87 -3.11 -7.51
CA ASP A 2 -20.47 -3.29 -7.16
C ASP A 2 -20.39 -4.20 -5.95
N LEU A 3 -20.16 -5.49 -6.20
CA LEU A 3 -19.62 -6.39 -5.20
C LEU A 3 -18.17 -5.98 -4.94
N ALA A 4 -18.00 -4.87 -4.20
CA ALA A 4 -16.75 -4.52 -3.57
C ALA A 4 -16.45 -5.62 -2.54
N PHE A 5 -15.68 -6.61 -2.99
CA PHE A 5 -15.13 -7.69 -2.19
C PHE A 5 -14.43 -7.09 -0.97
N MET A 6 -15.05 -7.19 0.22
CA MET A 6 -14.42 -6.80 1.47
C MET A 6 -13.23 -7.73 1.71
N PRO A 7 -12.02 -7.20 1.94
CA PRO A 7 -10.94 -7.98 2.52
C PRO A 7 -11.46 -8.67 3.78
N LYS A 8 -11.06 -9.91 4.01
CA LYS A 8 -11.52 -10.75 5.13
C LYS A 8 -11.32 -10.09 6.51
N ASP A 9 -10.36 -9.18 6.58
CA ASP A 9 -9.97 -8.44 7.79
C ASP A 9 -10.62 -7.05 7.92
N GLU A 10 -11.46 -6.65 6.96
CA GLU A 10 -12.24 -5.40 7.04
C GLU A 10 -13.67 -5.69 7.50
N ILE A 11 -14.15 -4.91 8.46
CA ILE A 11 -15.52 -4.93 8.97
C ILE A 11 -16.23 -3.66 8.52
N ALA A 12 -17.36 -3.82 7.86
CA ALA A 12 -18.26 -2.72 7.51
C ALA A 12 -19.24 -2.48 8.65
N VAL A 13 -19.24 -1.25 9.18
CA VAL A 13 -20.16 -0.81 10.22
C VAL A 13 -21.09 0.26 9.62
N PRO A 14 -22.37 -0.06 9.37
CA PRO A 14 -23.35 0.92 8.92
C PRO A 14 -23.50 2.09 9.89
N LYS A 15 -23.57 3.32 9.36
CA LYS A 15 -23.73 4.53 10.19
C LYS A 15 -25.06 4.57 10.94
N GLU A 16 -26.08 3.88 10.42
CA GLU A 16 -27.41 3.78 11.01
C GLU A 16 -27.43 3.10 12.39
N LEU A 17 -26.41 2.29 12.71
CA LEU A 17 -26.40 1.50 13.94
C LEU A 17 -25.97 2.31 15.17
N ARG A 18 -25.18 3.39 15.03
CA ARG A 18 -24.82 4.42 16.04
C ARG A 18 -23.76 5.40 15.46
N GLU A 19 -23.58 6.56 16.09
CA GLU A 19 -22.28 7.28 16.07
C GLU A 19 -21.15 6.35 16.54
N PHE A 20 -20.46 5.73 15.59
CA PHE A 20 -19.48 4.66 15.83
C PHE A 20 -18.10 5.18 16.31
N MET A 21 -17.87 6.50 16.30
CA MET A 21 -16.52 7.02 16.53
C MET A 21 -16.05 6.77 17.97
N LEU A 22 -14.99 5.99 18.11
CA LEU A 22 -14.37 5.71 19.41
C LEU A 22 -13.80 6.99 20.01
N THR A 23 -14.06 7.22 21.30
CA THR A 23 -13.46 8.32 22.04
C THR A 23 -11.93 8.17 22.04
N GLY A 24 -11.23 9.16 21.49
CA GLY A 24 -9.77 9.14 21.34
C GLY A 24 -9.27 8.59 19.99
N ALA A 25 -10.16 8.27 19.04
CA ALA A 25 -9.75 8.05 17.66
C ALA A 25 -9.26 9.36 17.04
N GLU A 26 -8.06 9.35 16.45
CA GLU A 26 -7.43 10.52 15.87
C GLU A 26 -7.50 10.49 14.34
N GLU A 27 -7.89 11.59 13.71
CA GLU A 27 -7.85 11.71 12.24
C GLU A 27 -6.40 11.58 11.75
N THR A 28 -6.18 10.86 10.65
CA THR A 28 -4.83 10.62 10.11
C THR A 28 -4.79 10.75 8.59
N THR A 29 -3.60 11.06 8.06
CA THR A 29 -3.30 10.96 6.63
C THR A 29 -2.54 9.67 6.29
N LEU A 30 -2.17 8.86 7.29
CA LEU A 30 -1.41 7.62 7.10
C LEU A 30 -2.29 6.45 6.69
N GLY A 31 -1.91 5.80 5.59
CA GLY A 31 -2.62 4.68 5.00
C GLY A 31 -3.29 5.05 3.68
N GLN A 32 -3.87 4.06 3.01
CA GLN A 32 -4.58 4.27 1.75
C GLN A 32 -6.00 4.77 2.04
N LYS A 33 -6.34 5.96 1.53
CA LYS A 33 -7.66 6.57 1.72
C LYS A 33 -8.79 5.80 1.01
N ASN A 34 -8.50 5.14 -0.12
CA ASN A 34 -9.43 4.25 -0.84
C ASN A 34 -10.85 4.83 -1.03
N GLY A 35 -10.94 6.11 -1.39
CA GLY A 35 -12.21 6.81 -1.61
C GLY A 35 -12.97 7.21 -0.34
N ALA A 36 -12.46 6.92 0.85
CA ALA A 36 -13.04 7.39 2.11
C ALA A 36 -13.02 8.91 2.19
N LYS A 37 -13.96 9.53 2.92
CA LYS A 37 -13.94 10.98 3.20
C LYS A 37 -12.83 11.34 4.18
N LYS A 38 -12.76 10.56 5.26
CA LYS A 38 -11.81 10.70 6.36
C LYS A 38 -11.29 9.33 6.77
N GLN A 39 -10.18 9.32 7.48
CA GLN A 39 -9.64 8.11 8.08
C GLN A 39 -9.06 8.43 9.46
N PHE A 40 -9.19 7.48 10.38
CA PHE A 40 -8.85 7.63 11.79
C PHE A 40 -8.03 6.45 12.26
N ARG A 41 -7.27 6.67 13.33
CA ARG A 41 -6.51 5.61 14.02
C ARG A 41 -6.80 5.60 15.52
N TYR A 42 -6.96 4.40 16.06
CA TYR A 42 -7.11 4.16 17.49
C TYR A 42 -6.29 2.93 17.89
N GLY A 43 -5.10 3.15 18.47
CA GLY A 43 -4.09 2.10 18.58
C GLY A 43 -3.78 1.50 17.20
N ASN A 44 -3.99 0.19 17.08
CA ASN A 44 -3.80 -0.57 15.84
C ASN A 44 -5.02 -0.55 14.90
N LEU A 45 -6.16 0.02 15.30
CA LEU A 45 -7.32 0.12 14.43
C LEU A 45 -7.13 1.23 13.41
N HIS A 46 -7.38 0.93 12.14
CA HIS A 46 -7.55 1.91 11.07
C HIS A 46 -9.02 1.93 10.66
N ILE A 47 -9.62 3.11 10.71
CA ILE A 47 -11.03 3.34 10.43
C ILE A 47 -11.10 4.26 9.22
N ARG A 48 -11.85 3.86 8.19
CA ARG A 48 -12.17 4.68 7.02
C ARG A 48 -13.64 5.05 7.06
N GLU A 49 -13.93 6.33 6.94
CA GLU A 49 -15.29 6.86 6.92
C GLU A 49 -15.77 7.05 5.48
N TYR A 50 -16.86 6.38 5.10
CA TYR A 50 -17.59 6.57 3.85
C TYR A 50 -18.94 7.27 4.11
N ASP A 51 -19.74 7.47 3.07
CA ASP A 51 -21.06 8.10 3.19
C ASP A 51 -22.03 7.31 4.06
N ASP A 52 -22.08 5.99 3.85
CA ASP A 52 -23.06 5.05 4.40
C ASP A 52 -22.51 4.20 5.55
N LYS A 53 -21.18 4.05 5.64
CA LYS A 53 -20.52 3.12 6.56
C LYS A 53 -19.15 3.59 7.03
N PHE A 54 -18.66 2.92 8.07
CA PHE A 54 -17.25 2.86 8.40
C PHE A 54 -16.68 1.52 7.94
N LEU A 55 -15.49 1.52 7.33
CA LEU A 55 -14.70 0.30 7.15
C LEU A 55 -13.58 0.30 8.17
N VAL A 56 -13.47 -0.77 8.95
CA VAL A 56 -12.50 -0.90 10.04
C VAL A 56 -11.66 -2.13 9.82
N HIS A 57 -10.35 -2.01 9.99
CA HIS A 57 -9.46 -3.16 10.13
C HIS A 57 -8.44 -2.93 11.24
N THR A 58 -7.79 -4.00 11.66
CA THR A 58 -6.72 -3.96 12.66
C THR A 58 -5.39 -4.19 11.95
N ASP A 59 -4.52 -3.18 11.99
CA ASP A 59 -3.12 -3.35 11.62
C ASP A 59 -2.39 -4.20 12.67
N LYS A 60 -1.44 -5.04 12.26
CA LYS A 60 -0.55 -5.74 13.19
C LYS A 60 0.36 -4.76 13.91
N VAL A 61 0.83 -3.73 13.21
CA VAL A 61 1.74 -2.70 13.74
C VAL A 61 1.23 -1.31 13.40
N ASP A 62 1.09 -0.43 14.41
CA ASP A 62 0.74 0.98 14.19
C ASP A 62 1.89 1.73 13.48
N PRO A 63 1.70 2.21 12.24
CA PRO A 63 2.73 2.91 11.48
C PRO A 63 3.17 4.24 12.12
N ARG A 64 2.41 4.78 13.08
CA ARG A 64 2.84 5.97 13.84
C ARG A 64 3.94 5.66 14.84
N LYS A 65 4.04 4.39 15.29
CA LYS A 65 4.99 3.93 16.29
C LYS A 65 6.15 3.16 15.67
N ASP A 66 5.85 2.26 14.73
CA ASP A 66 6.85 1.48 14.01
C ASP A 66 6.50 1.39 12.50
N PRO A 67 6.90 2.40 11.72
CA PRO A 67 6.65 2.44 10.29
C PRO A 67 7.29 1.27 9.53
N ILE A 68 8.45 0.79 9.99
CA ILE A 68 9.19 -0.29 9.31
C ILE A 68 8.50 -1.63 9.59
N GLY A 69 8.14 -1.90 10.84
CA GLY A 69 7.36 -3.07 11.21
C GLY A 69 6.03 -3.13 10.45
N HIS A 70 5.33 -2.00 10.32
CA HIS A 70 4.11 -1.93 9.51
C HIS A 70 4.35 -2.34 8.04
N LEU A 71 5.43 -1.88 7.41
CA LEU A 71 5.76 -2.31 6.04
C LEU A 71 6.07 -3.82 5.96
N VAL A 72 6.67 -4.42 6.97
CA VAL A 72 7.00 -5.86 6.97
C VAL A 72 5.76 -6.72 7.18
N TYR A 73 4.92 -6.36 8.14
CA TYR A 73 3.82 -7.21 8.59
C TYR A 73 2.47 -6.91 7.94
N ASP A 74 2.20 -5.64 7.62
CA ASP A 74 0.92 -5.18 7.10
C ASP A 74 0.99 -4.85 5.60
N ALA A 75 2.11 -4.31 5.11
CA ALA A 75 2.26 -3.89 3.70
C ALA A 75 3.51 -4.45 2.98
N PRO A 76 3.80 -5.77 3.05
CA PRO A 76 5.02 -6.36 2.46
C PRO A 76 5.11 -6.17 0.94
N GLU A 77 3.99 -6.02 0.25
CA GLU A 77 3.95 -5.72 -1.19
C GLU A 77 4.67 -4.41 -1.54
N VAL A 78 4.69 -3.42 -0.63
CA VAL A 78 5.40 -2.15 -0.82
C VAL A 78 6.91 -2.37 -0.79
N LEU A 79 7.40 -3.21 0.14
CA LEU A 79 8.81 -3.57 0.23
C LEU A 79 9.28 -4.35 -1.00
N VAL A 80 8.46 -5.28 -1.49
CA VAL A 80 8.77 -6.03 -2.71
C VAL A 80 8.81 -5.09 -3.92
N GLY A 81 7.83 -4.19 -4.04
CA GLY A 81 7.82 -3.18 -5.10
C GLY A 81 9.06 -2.30 -5.10
N LEU A 82 9.48 -1.79 -3.94
CA LEU A 82 10.71 -1.00 -3.80
C LEU A 82 11.96 -1.81 -4.17
N THR A 83 12.02 -3.07 -3.72
CA THR A 83 13.12 -3.98 -4.06
C THR A 83 13.23 -4.21 -5.57
N CYS A 84 12.09 -4.48 -6.23
CA CYS A 84 12.03 -4.64 -7.69
C CYS A 84 12.45 -3.36 -8.44
N LEU A 85 12.12 -2.19 -7.91
CA LEU A 85 12.55 -0.91 -8.47
C LEU A 85 14.08 -0.77 -8.44
N ILE A 86 14.71 -1.02 -7.29
CA ILE A 86 16.16 -0.90 -7.11
C ILE A 86 16.91 -1.93 -7.97
N LEU A 87 16.48 -3.20 -7.93
CA LEU A 87 17.15 -4.28 -8.65
C LEU A 87 16.93 -4.19 -10.16
N GLY A 88 15.74 -3.77 -10.60
CA GLY A 88 15.42 -3.56 -12.01
C GLY A 88 16.33 -2.50 -12.64
N GLY A 89 16.45 -1.34 -11.99
CA GLY A 89 17.35 -0.27 -12.44
C GLY A 89 18.81 -0.67 -12.42
N SER A 90 19.25 -1.33 -11.36
CA SER A 90 20.64 -1.78 -11.22
C SER A 90 21.04 -2.77 -12.32
N LYS A 91 20.17 -3.73 -12.68
CA LYS A 91 20.43 -4.68 -13.77
C LYS A 91 20.54 -3.98 -15.12
N ILE A 92 19.62 -3.06 -15.41
CA ILE A 92 19.57 -2.37 -16.70
C ILE A 92 20.72 -1.38 -16.86
N SER A 93 21.08 -0.66 -15.80
CA SER A 93 22.28 0.19 -15.78
C SER A 93 23.55 -0.60 -16.08
N LYS A 94 23.74 -1.78 -15.46
CA LYS A 94 24.89 -2.66 -15.73
C LYS A 94 24.95 -3.13 -17.18
N ILE A 95 23.80 -3.48 -17.77
CA ILE A 95 23.73 -3.85 -19.19
C ILE A 95 24.27 -2.70 -20.05
N PHE A 96 23.77 -1.48 -19.87
CA PHE A 96 24.18 -0.35 -20.70
C PHE A 96 25.64 0.07 -20.51
N GLN A 97 26.16 -0.01 -19.27
CA GLN A 97 27.58 0.22 -19.00
C GLN A 97 28.46 -0.78 -19.77
N ASN A 98 28.10 -2.06 -19.78
CA ASN A 98 28.85 -3.10 -20.51
C ASN A 98 28.84 -2.89 -22.04
N TYR A 99 27.78 -2.27 -22.59
CA TYR A 99 27.70 -1.91 -24.00
C TYR A 99 28.37 -0.56 -24.35
N GLY A 100 29.00 0.12 -23.39
CA GLY A 100 29.70 1.40 -23.61
C GLY A 100 28.78 2.55 -24.04
N LYS A 101 27.45 2.40 -23.89
CA LYS A 101 26.45 3.35 -24.39
C LYS A 101 25.88 4.16 -23.23
N SER A 102 26.50 5.30 -22.95
CA SER A 102 26.03 6.26 -21.95
C SER A 102 25.53 7.53 -22.64
N ASN A 103 24.22 7.62 -22.88
CA ASN A 103 23.56 8.82 -23.40
C ASN A 103 22.26 9.11 -22.61
N LYS A 104 21.67 10.29 -22.81
CA LYS A 104 20.41 10.69 -22.13
C LYS A 104 19.26 9.68 -22.31
N SER A 105 19.18 8.99 -23.45
CA SER A 105 18.14 7.97 -23.67
C SER A 105 18.33 6.75 -22.76
N THR A 106 19.56 6.43 -22.40
CA THR A 106 19.91 5.30 -21.54
C THR A 106 19.51 5.51 -20.07
N MET A 107 19.64 6.76 -19.59
CA MET A 107 19.15 7.13 -18.26
C MET A 107 17.61 7.05 -18.22
N ALA A 108 16.94 7.58 -19.25
CA ALA A 108 15.48 7.53 -19.34
C ALA A 108 14.94 6.08 -19.38
N THR A 109 15.57 5.19 -20.16
CA THR A 109 15.19 3.77 -20.19
C THR A 109 15.44 3.07 -18.86
N THR A 110 16.55 3.38 -18.17
CA THR A 110 16.84 2.81 -16.85
C THR A 110 15.80 3.24 -15.81
N VAL A 111 15.44 4.53 -15.76
CA VAL A 111 14.41 5.03 -14.83
C VAL A 111 13.06 4.42 -15.14
N LEU A 112 12.63 4.45 -16.41
CA LEU A 112 11.33 3.91 -16.82
C LEU A 112 11.21 2.42 -16.50
N SER A 113 12.23 1.64 -16.81
CA SER A 113 12.24 0.20 -16.53
C SER A 113 12.27 -0.11 -15.03
N SER A 114 12.94 0.71 -14.21
CA SER A 114 12.91 0.58 -12.75
C SER A 114 11.50 0.80 -12.19
N ILE A 115 10.82 1.85 -12.67
CA ILE A 115 9.44 2.17 -12.27
C ILE A 115 8.49 1.03 -12.67
N VAL A 116 8.61 0.56 -13.91
CA VAL A 116 7.81 -0.58 -14.41
C VAL A 116 8.07 -1.83 -13.58
N ALA A 117 9.32 -2.17 -13.31
CA ALA A 117 9.69 -3.32 -12.48
C ALA A 117 9.12 -3.21 -11.07
N GLY A 118 9.23 -2.03 -10.44
CA GLY A 118 8.68 -1.78 -9.11
C GLY A 118 7.16 -1.92 -9.06
N TYR A 119 6.45 -1.35 -10.04
CA TYR A 119 5.00 -1.45 -10.13
C TYR A 119 4.52 -2.89 -10.36
N VAL A 120 5.17 -3.63 -11.27
CA VAL A 120 4.87 -5.05 -11.51
C VAL A 120 5.11 -5.87 -10.24
N GLY A 121 6.20 -5.62 -9.53
CA GLY A 121 6.50 -6.27 -8.24
C GLY A 121 5.42 -6.01 -7.19
N TYR A 122 4.99 -4.76 -7.04
CA TYR A 122 3.92 -4.37 -6.13
C TYR A 122 2.59 -5.06 -6.46
N VAL A 123 2.13 -4.95 -7.72
CA VAL A 123 0.83 -5.51 -8.14
C VAL A 123 0.81 -7.03 -8.04
N THR A 124 1.89 -7.70 -8.45
CA THR A 124 2.00 -9.16 -8.39
C THR A 124 1.94 -9.63 -6.94
N THR A 125 2.72 -9.01 -6.06
CA THR A 125 2.75 -9.38 -4.63
C THR A 125 1.41 -9.10 -3.95
N LYS A 126 0.77 -7.96 -4.25
CA LYS A 126 -0.56 -7.63 -3.74
C LYS A 126 -1.61 -8.66 -4.17
N LYS A 127 -1.52 -9.15 -5.42
CA LYS A 127 -2.43 -10.19 -5.94
C LYS A 127 -2.18 -11.54 -5.29
N ILE A 128 -0.92 -11.91 -5.05
CA ILE A 128 -0.54 -13.14 -4.33
C ILE A 128 -1.05 -13.09 -2.89
N LYS A 129 -0.78 -11.99 -2.16
CA LYS A 129 -1.26 -11.79 -0.79
C LYS A 129 -2.77 -11.97 -0.70
N LYS A 130 -3.53 -11.31 -1.60
CA LYS A 130 -4.99 -11.47 -1.69
C LYS A 130 -5.45 -12.91 -1.94
N TYR A 131 -4.65 -13.75 -2.59
CA TYR A 131 -5.00 -15.15 -2.83
C TYR A 131 -4.71 -16.04 -1.61
N LEU A 132 -3.76 -15.65 -0.76
CA LEU A 132 -3.34 -16.40 0.42
C LEU A 132 -4.19 -16.12 1.68
N GLU A 133 -4.95 -15.02 1.70
CA GLU A 133 -5.84 -14.57 2.78
C GLU A 133 -7.32 -14.91 2.51
#